data_AF-A0AAJ3TN93-F1
#
_entry.id   AF-A0AAJ3TN93-F1
#
_cell.length_a   1.000
_cell.length_b   1.000
_cell.length_c   1.000
_cell.angle_alpha   90.00
_cell.angle_beta   90.00
_cell.angle_gamma   90.00
#
_symmetry.space_group_name_H-M   'P 1'
#
loop_
_entity.id
_entity.type
_entity.pdbx_description
1 polymer ?
#
loop_
_entity_poly.entity_id
_entity_poly.type
_entity_poly.pdbx_seq_one_letter_code
_entity_poly.pdbx_strand_id
1 'polypeptide(L)'
;MKKILFSVLLFMISVINAQTIYTGFIGEYPVEMVVDYDSEDAVYSYTNYDEPIRLNNGTKKNGNLIFNEKEGGQTKAILTLDNYTTEKNNITGIWKNTKTKNELKITLIKKYSIENGENIQWADREVLQPESAGDRYFKVVLSKEKDRYYPFISAIKIYEKRTDRLLQKLDVNCSFSGLDNISIDDYNFDGIKDFSVFEASYAGPNTSRIYYLYNKATQQYYESGFSGISLEFDQKKKRIYERNQCCAGTIVTTAEYKVVKDNMVLLNQHCYRWDDRRQKLVEKAMKACE
;
A
#
# COMPACT_ATOMS: atom_id res chain seq x y z
N MET A 1 57.18 -21.60 -10.98
CA MET A 1 56.17 -20.55 -11.26
C MET A 1 54.79 -21.07 -10.87
N LYS A 2 54.25 -20.63 -9.73
CA LYS A 2 52.88 -21.01 -9.29
C LYS A 2 51.87 -20.17 -10.05
N LYS A 3 51.01 -20.81 -10.86
CA LYS A 3 49.85 -20.16 -11.49
C LYS A 3 48.82 -19.89 -10.40
N ILE A 4 48.64 -18.62 -10.03
CA ILE A 4 47.54 -18.18 -9.17
C ILE A 4 46.31 -18.11 -10.08
N LEU A 5 45.35 -19.02 -9.87
CA LEU A 5 44.07 -19.01 -10.54
C LEU A 5 43.21 -17.93 -9.85
N PHE A 6 42.99 -16.80 -10.52
CA PHE A 6 42.09 -15.76 -10.04
C PHE A 6 40.66 -16.23 -10.34
N SER A 7 39.98 -16.79 -9.33
CA SER A 7 38.55 -17.09 -9.42
C SER A 7 37.78 -15.79 -9.29
N VAL A 8 37.31 -15.24 -10.41
CA VAL A 8 36.39 -14.10 -10.42
C VAL A 8 35.04 -14.63 -9.94
N LEU A 9 34.73 -14.40 -8.66
CA LEU A 9 33.41 -14.65 -8.11
C LEU A 9 32.47 -13.60 -8.73
N LEU A 10 31.74 -13.96 -9.79
CA LEU A 10 30.62 -13.15 -10.27
C LEU A 10 29.56 -13.13 -9.16
N PHE A 11 29.48 -12.02 -8.43
CA PHE A 11 28.29 -11.70 -7.66
C PHE A 11 27.15 -11.50 -8.67
N MET A 12 26.28 -12.50 -8.79
CA MET A 12 25.04 -12.36 -9.53
C MET A 12 24.19 -11.32 -8.80
N ILE A 13 24.04 -10.15 -9.41
CA ILE A 13 23.14 -9.10 -8.91
C ILE A 13 21.72 -9.64 -9.05
N SER A 14 21.09 -10.05 -7.95
CA SER A 14 19.69 -10.50 -7.95
C SER A 14 18.78 -9.28 -7.90
N VAL A 15 18.30 -8.86 -9.07
CA VAL A 15 17.21 -7.90 -9.20
C VAL A 15 15.90 -8.65 -9.07
N ILE A 16 15.05 -8.23 -8.14
CA ILE A 16 13.70 -8.79 -7.96
C ILE A 16 12.68 -7.70 -8.28
N ASN A 17 11.77 -8.00 -9.20
CA ASN A 17 10.66 -7.12 -9.55
C ASN A 17 9.55 -7.30 -8.51
N ALA A 18 9.40 -6.36 -7.58
CA ALA A 18 8.33 -6.38 -6.58
C ALA A 18 6.96 -6.16 -7.23
N GLN A 19 6.89 -5.19 -8.14
CA GLN A 19 5.67 -4.87 -8.88
C GLN A 19 5.99 -4.52 -10.32
N THR A 20 5.03 -4.71 -11.23
CA THR A 20 5.16 -4.25 -12.62
C THR A 20 3.94 -3.45 -13.04
N ILE A 21 4.21 -2.32 -13.66
CA ILE A 21 3.20 -1.37 -14.12
C ILE A 21 3.05 -1.55 -15.62
N TYR A 22 1.79 -1.70 -16.02
CA TYR A 22 1.37 -1.86 -17.40
C TYR A 22 0.35 -0.77 -17.75
N THR A 23 0.34 -0.38 -19.01
CA THR A 23 -0.68 0.48 -19.60
C THR A 23 -1.18 -0.15 -20.89
N GLY A 24 -2.45 0.03 -21.22
CA GLY A 24 -3.01 -0.50 -22.45
C GLY A 24 -4.51 -0.43 -22.47
N PHE A 25 -5.17 -1.49 -22.92
CA PHE A 25 -6.61 -1.50 -23.13
C PHE A 25 -7.27 -2.80 -22.69
N ILE A 26 -8.52 -2.67 -22.23
CA ILE A 26 -9.50 -3.76 -22.14
C ILE A 26 -10.65 -3.39 -23.09
N GLY A 27 -10.74 -4.07 -24.23
CA GLY A 27 -11.60 -3.63 -25.34
C GLY A 27 -11.11 -2.28 -25.86
N GLU A 28 -11.98 -1.27 -25.83
CA GLU A 28 -11.66 0.11 -26.22
C GLU A 28 -11.30 1.00 -25.01
N TYR A 29 -11.41 0.47 -23.79
CA TYR A 29 -11.20 1.25 -22.57
C TYR A 29 -9.72 1.26 -22.22
N PRO A 30 -9.08 2.44 -22.11
CA PRO A 30 -7.71 2.52 -21.65
C PRO A 30 -7.63 2.12 -20.17
N VAL A 31 -6.54 1.45 -19.82
CA VAL A 31 -6.29 0.97 -18.46
C VAL A 31 -4.83 1.18 -18.07
N GLU A 32 -4.64 1.48 -16.78
CA GLU A 32 -3.38 1.28 -16.06
C GLU A 32 -3.56 0.07 -15.13
N MET A 33 -2.58 -0.82 -15.08
CA MET A 33 -2.59 -2.01 -14.24
C MET A 33 -1.26 -2.14 -13.51
N VAL A 34 -1.32 -2.33 -12.19
CA VAL A 34 -0.19 -2.72 -11.36
C VAL A 34 -0.39 -4.18 -10.98
N VAL A 35 0.60 -5.02 -11.25
CA VAL A 35 0.63 -6.41 -10.80
C VAL A 35 1.74 -6.57 -9.78
N ASP A 36 1.38 -7.04 -8.60
CA ASP A 36 2.28 -7.40 -7.52
C ASP A 36 2.75 -8.85 -7.69
N TYR A 37 4.06 -9.05 -7.74
CA TYR A 37 4.62 -10.36 -8.07
C TYR A 37 4.53 -11.35 -6.90
N ASP A 38 4.78 -10.87 -5.68
CA ASP A 38 4.95 -11.72 -4.50
C ASP A 38 3.62 -12.20 -3.93
N SER A 39 2.58 -11.37 -4.03
CA SER A 39 1.23 -11.67 -3.54
C SER A 39 0.27 -12.19 -4.60
N GLU A 40 0.66 -12.09 -5.88
CA GLU A 40 -0.25 -12.22 -7.01
C GLU A 40 -1.51 -11.34 -6.89
N ASP A 41 -1.41 -10.21 -6.19
CA ASP A 41 -2.44 -9.18 -6.19
C ASP A 41 -2.23 -8.22 -7.37
N ALA A 42 -3.28 -7.51 -7.75
CA ALA A 42 -3.20 -6.44 -8.74
C ALA A 42 -4.21 -5.34 -8.43
N VAL A 43 -3.98 -4.18 -9.03
CA VAL A 43 -4.98 -3.11 -9.13
C VAL A 43 -4.99 -2.60 -10.56
N TYR A 44 -6.16 -2.27 -11.06
CA TYR A 44 -6.28 -1.59 -12.34
C TYR A 44 -7.40 -0.56 -12.30
N SER A 45 -7.28 0.50 -13.09
CA SER A 45 -8.38 1.45 -13.31
C SER A 45 -8.72 1.54 -14.79
N TYR A 46 -10.01 1.70 -15.10
CA TYR A 46 -10.45 2.18 -16.41
C TYR A 46 -10.37 3.70 -16.43
N THR A 47 -9.61 4.28 -17.37
CA THR A 47 -9.38 5.74 -17.46
C THR A 47 -10.67 6.58 -17.50
N ASN A 48 -11.78 6.01 -17.96
CA ASN A 48 -13.05 6.76 -18.04
C ASN A 48 -13.83 6.82 -16.72
N TYR A 49 -13.49 5.97 -15.74
CA TYR A 49 -14.16 5.92 -14.43
C TYR A 49 -13.18 6.18 -13.28
N ASP A 50 -11.92 5.78 -13.43
CA ASP A 50 -10.82 5.86 -12.47
C ASP A 50 -11.17 5.41 -11.06
N GLU A 51 -12.08 4.45 -10.96
CA GLU A 51 -12.20 3.66 -9.75
C GLU A 51 -11.12 2.57 -9.80
N PRO A 52 -10.11 2.60 -8.91
CA PRO A 52 -9.14 1.53 -8.85
C PRO A 52 -9.84 0.25 -8.38
N ILE A 53 -9.70 -0.81 -9.15
CA ILE A 53 -10.31 -2.12 -8.88
C ILE A 53 -9.21 -3.05 -8.39
N ARG A 54 -9.29 -3.41 -7.11
CA ARG A 54 -8.38 -4.39 -6.50
C ARG A 54 -8.74 -5.81 -6.94
N LEU A 55 -7.72 -6.55 -7.35
CA LEU A 55 -7.80 -7.95 -7.74
C LEU A 55 -6.89 -8.75 -6.80
N ASN A 56 -7.50 -9.55 -5.91
CA ASN A 56 -6.74 -10.28 -4.90
C ASN A 56 -6.54 -11.74 -5.26
N ASN A 57 -5.41 -12.31 -4.85
CA ASN A 57 -5.07 -13.73 -4.94
C ASN A 57 -5.21 -14.29 -6.37
N GLY A 58 -4.48 -13.70 -7.31
CA GLY A 58 -4.38 -14.19 -8.68
C GLY A 58 -3.91 -15.65 -8.70
N THR A 59 -4.49 -16.46 -9.59
CA THR A 59 -4.15 -17.89 -9.72
C THR A 59 -3.36 -18.12 -11.00
N LYS A 60 -2.19 -18.76 -10.89
CA LYS A 60 -1.39 -19.19 -12.03
C LYS A 60 -1.81 -20.58 -12.51
N LYS A 61 -2.27 -20.73 -13.76
CA LYS A 61 -2.67 -22.02 -14.35
C LYS A 61 -2.29 -22.09 -15.82
N ASN A 62 -1.55 -23.12 -16.22
CA ASN A 62 -1.11 -23.36 -17.60
C ASN A 62 -0.41 -22.13 -18.24
N GLY A 63 0.41 -21.42 -17.45
CA GLY A 63 1.08 -20.19 -17.88
C GLY A 63 0.23 -18.93 -17.78
N ASN A 64 -1.08 -19.03 -17.53
CA ASN A 64 -1.95 -17.86 -17.42
C ASN A 64 -2.03 -17.36 -15.97
N LEU A 65 -2.17 -16.06 -15.79
CA LEU A 65 -2.52 -15.44 -14.50
C LEU A 65 -4.00 -15.02 -14.53
N ILE A 66 -4.79 -15.55 -13.59
CA ILE A 66 -6.24 -15.42 -13.59
C ILE A 66 -6.70 -14.70 -12.32
N PHE A 67 -7.48 -13.65 -12.48
CA PHE A 67 -8.08 -12.88 -11.40
C PHE A 67 -9.61 -12.96 -11.43
N ASN A 68 -10.20 -12.98 -10.24
CA ASN A 68 -11.64 -12.83 -10.06
C ASN A 68 -11.95 -11.43 -9.56
N GLU A 69 -12.55 -10.61 -10.41
CA GLU A 69 -13.05 -9.28 -10.04
C GLU A 69 -14.33 -9.47 -9.22
N LYS A 70 -14.34 -8.95 -7.98
CA LYS A 70 -15.46 -9.12 -7.05
C LYS A 70 -16.26 -7.83 -6.88
N GLU A 71 -17.57 -7.98 -6.79
CA GLU A 71 -18.52 -6.92 -6.40
C GLU A 71 -19.48 -7.51 -5.37
N GLY A 72 -19.53 -6.94 -4.15
CA GLY A 72 -20.37 -7.46 -3.07
C GLY A 72 -20.10 -8.93 -2.70
N GLY A 73 -18.84 -9.38 -2.83
CA GLY A 73 -18.42 -10.77 -2.57
C GLY A 73 -18.68 -11.76 -3.71
N GLN A 74 -19.38 -11.37 -4.77
CA GLN A 74 -19.63 -12.19 -5.95
C GLN A 74 -18.63 -11.88 -7.07
N THR A 75 -18.24 -12.89 -7.84
CA THR A 75 -17.37 -12.68 -9.01
C THR A 75 -18.18 -12.04 -10.15
N LYS A 76 -17.91 -10.77 -10.44
CA LYS A 76 -18.50 -10.00 -11.54
C LYS A 76 -17.83 -10.29 -12.88
N ALA A 77 -16.52 -10.45 -12.86
CA ALA A 77 -15.74 -10.72 -14.05
C ALA A 77 -14.51 -11.58 -13.75
N ILE A 78 -14.01 -12.21 -14.80
CA ILE A 78 -12.78 -13.00 -14.76
C ILE A 78 -11.80 -12.35 -15.73
N LEU A 79 -10.64 -11.97 -15.22
CA LEU A 79 -9.55 -11.41 -16.00
C LEU A 79 -8.47 -12.47 -16.14
N THR A 80 -8.12 -12.83 -17.38
CA THR A 80 -7.08 -13.83 -17.68
C THR A 80 -5.99 -13.16 -18.49
N LEU A 81 -4.76 -13.19 -18.00
CA LEU A 81 -3.56 -12.75 -18.70
C LEU A 81 -2.83 -13.99 -19.25
N ASP A 82 -2.64 -14.02 -20.57
CA ASP A 82 -2.12 -15.19 -21.28
C ASP A 82 -0.61 -15.30 -21.15
N ASN A 83 -0.12 -16.50 -20.80
CA ASN A 83 1.31 -16.80 -20.69
C ASN A 83 2.08 -15.75 -19.85
N TYR A 84 1.51 -15.30 -18.75
CA TYR A 84 2.01 -14.19 -17.94
C TYR A 84 3.37 -14.47 -17.31
N THR A 85 4.30 -13.51 -17.45
CA THR A 85 5.55 -13.40 -16.68
C THR A 85 5.89 -11.92 -16.47
N THR A 86 6.60 -11.59 -15.39
CA THR A 86 7.03 -10.20 -15.06
C THR A 86 7.99 -9.60 -16.10
N GLU A 87 8.69 -10.45 -16.84
CA GLU A 87 9.67 -10.05 -17.85
C GLU A 87 9.02 -9.69 -19.19
N LYS A 88 7.75 -10.04 -19.39
CA LYS A 88 7.06 -9.73 -20.64
C LYS A 88 6.73 -8.24 -20.74
N ASN A 89 7.21 -7.65 -21.82
CA ASN A 89 6.85 -6.27 -22.18
C ASN A 89 5.44 -6.15 -22.73
N ASN A 90 4.89 -7.21 -23.33
CA ASN A 90 3.54 -7.22 -23.88
C ASN A 90 2.76 -8.40 -23.29
N ILE A 91 1.58 -8.12 -22.77
CA ILE A 91 0.66 -9.12 -22.24
C ILE A 91 -0.67 -8.98 -22.99
N THR A 92 -1.21 -10.11 -23.42
CA THR A 92 -2.57 -10.21 -23.94
C THR A 92 -3.43 -10.99 -22.97
N GLY A 93 -4.75 -10.90 -23.14
CA GLY A 93 -5.65 -11.62 -22.27
C GLY A 93 -7.11 -11.40 -22.63
N ILE A 94 -7.98 -11.87 -21.74
CA ILE A 94 -9.43 -11.73 -21.87
C ILE A 94 -10.00 -11.27 -20.53
N TRP A 95 -10.83 -10.23 -20.58
CA TRP A 95 -11.76 -9.89 -19.50
C TRP A 95 -13.13 -10.45 -19.86
N LYS A 96 -13.76 -11.20 -18.96
CA LYS A 96 -15.03 -11.86 -19.20
C LYS A 96 -16.05 -11.51 -18.13
N ASN A 97 -17.16 -10.90 -18.53
CA ASN A 97 -18.28 -10.66 -17.63
C ASN A 97 -18.97 -12.00 -17.28
N THR A 98 -19.13 -12.30 -15.99
CA THR A 98 -19.70 -13.59 -15.56
C THR A 98 -21.20 -13.69 -15.81
N LYS A 99 -21.92 -12.55 -15.85
CA LYS A 99 -23.37 -12.47 -16.06
C LYS A 99 -23.75 -12.46 -17.53
N THR A 100 -23.20 -11.53 -18.31
CA THR A 100 -23.55 -11.37 -19.74
C THR A 100 -22.77 -12.31 -20.64
N LYS A 101 -21.67 -12.89 -20.15
CA LYS A 101 -20.70 -13.71 -20.91
C LYS A 101 -19.95 -12.93 -21.99
N ASN A 102 -20.11 -11.60 -22.06
CA ASN A 102 -19.35 -10.75 -22.96
C ASN A 102 -17.86 -10.83 -22.61
N GLU A 103 -17.03 -10.83 -23.65
CA GLU A 103 -15.58 -10.89 -23.54
C GLU A 103 -14.97 -9.65 -24.19
N LEU A 104 -13.96 -9.09 -23.54
CA LEU A 104 -13.17 -7.97 -24.04
C LEU A 104 -11.71 -8.41 -24.09
N LYS A 105 -11.04 -8.11 -25.20
CA LYS A 105 -9.61 -8.39 -25.36
C LYS A 105 -8.80 -7.46 -24.46
N ILE A 106 -7.81 -8.01 -23.78
CA ILE A 106 -6.82 -7.26 -23.00
C ILE A 106 -5.55 -7.14 -23.83
N THR A 107 -4.95 -5.96 -23.86
CA THR A 107 -3.62 -5.73 -24.43
C THR A 107 -2.90 -4.71 -23.56
N LEU A 108 -1.81 -5.14 -22.94
CA LEU A 108 -1.05 -4.38 -21.95
C LEU A 108 0.41 -4.29 -22.39
N ILE A 109 1.00 -3.12 -22.24
CA ILE A 109 2.40 -2.82 -22.52
C ILE A 109 3.06 -2.41 -21.20
N LYS A 110 4.19 -3.04 -20.88
CA LYS A 110 4.98 -2.75 -19.68
C LYS A 110 5.52 -1.32 -19.77
N LYS A 111 5.25 -0.53 -18.74
CA LYS A 111 5.75 0.83 -18.59
C LYS A 111 7.08 0.81 -17.84
N TYR A 112 7.11 0.16 -16.68
CA TYR A 112 8.30 -0.09 -15.85
C TYR A 112 8.00 -1.15 -14.78
N SER A 113 9.04 -1.67 -14.14
CA SER A 113 8.92 -2.47 -12.91
C SER A 113 9.38 -1.67 -11.70
N ILE A 114 9.00 -2.10 -10.50
CA ILE A 114 9.54 -1.62 -9.23
C ILE A 114 10.56 -2.64 -8.77
N GLU A 115 11.83 -2.27 -8.87
CA GLU A 115 12.97 -3.17 -8.70
C GLU A 115 13.59 -3.00 -7.31
N ASN A 116 13.75 -4.12 -6.60
CA ASN A 116 14.58 -4.21 -5.40
C ASN A 116 15.99 -4.66 -5.77
N GLY A 117 16.98 -4.27 -4.95
CA GLY A 117 18.37 -4.69 -5.14
C GLY A 117 19.39 -3.60 -4.79
N GLU A 118 20.65 -4.00 -4.72
CA GLU A 118 21.77 -3.07 -4.52
C GLU A 118 22.23 -2.46 -5.85
N ASN A 119 22.84 -1.27 -5.81
CA ASN A 119 23.44 -0.61 -6.97
C ASN A 119 22.46 -0.21 -8.10
N ILE A 120 21.16 -0.18 -7.82
CA ILE A 120 20.12 0.27 -8.75
C ILE A 120 19.56 1.60 -8.26
N GLN A 121 19.39 2.56 -9.17
CA GLN A 121 18.84 3.88 -8.86
C GLN A 121 17.80 4.28 -9.91
N TRP A 122 16.68 4.81 -9.43
CA TRP A 122 15.62 5.40 -10.25
C TRP A 122 14.75 6.31 -9.38
N ALA A 123 13.96 7.18 -10.00
CA ALA A 123 13.07 8.10 -9.31
C ALA A 123 11.75 8.24 -10.08
N ASP A 124 10.76 8.85 -9.43
CA ASP A 124 9.50 9.30 -10.02
C ASP A 124 8.67 8.18 -10.67
N ARG A 125 8.73 6.96 -10.13
CA ARG A 125 7.88 5.85 -10.59
C ARG A 125 6.57 5.86 -9.81
N GLU A 126 5.46 6.02 -10.52
CA GLU A 126 4.13 6.04 -9.91
C GLU A 126 3.55 4.63 -9.81
N VAL A 127 2.87 4.37 -8.69
CA VAL A 127 2.12 3.14 -8.44
C VAL A 127 0.70 3.51 -8.04
N LEU A 128 -0.28 3.08 -8.84
CA LEU A 128 -1.70 3.19 -8.51
C LEU A 128 -2.01 2.45 -7.21
N GLN A 129 -2.78 3.07 -6.32
CA GLN A 129 -3.26 2.45 -5.10
C GLN A 129 -4.74 2.06 -5.25
N PRO A 130 -5.19 0.97 -4.60
CA PRO A 130 -6.56 0.45 -4.74
C PRO A 130 -7.61 1.32 -4.06
N GLU A 131 -7.20 2.16 -3.10
CA GLU A 131 -8.11 3.00 -2.35
C GLU A 131 -8.54 4.26 -3.11
N SER A 132 -9.73 4.76 -2.80
CA SER A 132 -10.30 5.97 -3.39
C SER A 132 -11.19 6.72 -2.40
N ALA A 133 -11.35 8.03 -2.59
CA ALA A 133 -12.15 8.88 -1.70
C ALA A 133 -13.03 9.84 -2.51
N GLY A 134 -14.32 9.50 -2.64
CA GLY A 134 -15.25 10.27 -3.47
C GLY A 134 -14.81 10.28 -4.94
N ASP A 135 -14.58 11.47 -5.48
CA ASP A 135 -14.08 11.72 -6.83
C ASP A 135 -12.55 11.68 -6.94
N ARG A 136 -11.84 11.18 -5.93
CA ARG A 136 -10.37 11.14 -5.90
C ARG A 136 -9.81 9.73 -5.90
N TYR A 137 -8.68 9.55 -6.56
CA TYR A 137 -7.85 8.35 -6.47
C TYR A 137 -6.39 8.72 -6.18
N PHE A 138 -5.62 7.74 -5.72
CA PHE A 138 -4.28 7.97 -5.17
C PHE A 138 -3.23 7.20 -5.95
N LYS A 139 -2.08 7.84 -6.16
CA LYS A 139 -0.84 7.18 -6.56
C LYS A 139 0.25 7.50 -5.56
N VAL A 140 1.07 6.51 -5.23
CA VAL A 140 2.34 6.75 -4.55
C VAL A 140 3.43 6.95 -5.58
N VAL A 141 4.34 7.89 -5.31
CA VAL A 141 5.53 8.14 -6.12
C VAL A 141 6.71 7.51 -5.40
N LEU A 142 7.40 6.63 -6.11
CA LEU A 142 8.53 5.87 -5.57
C LEU A 142 9.85 6.41 -6.09
N SER A 143 10.83 6.37 -5.21
CA SER A 143 12.23 6.61 -5.52
C SER A 143 13.10 5.50 -4.94
N LYS A 144 14.24 5.26 -5.58
CA LYS A 144 15.25 4.30 -5.14
C LYS A 144 16.63 4.91 -5.26
N GLU A 145 17.32 5.00 -4.13
CA GLU A 145 18.72 5.39 -4.04
C GLU A 145 19.61 4.17 -4.26
N LYS A 146 20.81 4.39 -4.81
CA LYS A 146 21.77 3.34 -5.16
C LYS A 146 22.12 2.41 -4.00
N ASP A 147 22.24 2.97 -2.79
CA ASP A 147 22.71 2.27 -1.60
C ASP A 147 21.55 1.76 -0.71
N ARG A 148 20.29 1.91 -1.15
CA ARG A 148 19.12 1.35 -0.45
C ARG A 148 18.59 0.13 -1.19
N TYR A 149 18.45 -1.00 -0.49
CA TYR A 149 17.94 -2.23 -1.09
C TYR A 149 16.47 -2.11 -1.56
N TYR A 150 15.61 -1.50 -0.74
CA TYR A 150 14.20 -1.27 -1.05
C TYR A 150 13.96 0.17 -1.51
N PRO A 151 12.98 0.41 -2.41
CA PRO A 151 12.50 1.75 -2.71
C PRO A 151 11.72 2.35 -1.53
N PHE A 152 11.55 3.66 -1.57
CA PHE A 152 10.73 4.41 -0.61
C PHE A 152 9.73 5.30 -1.35
N ILE A 153 8.66 5.68 -0.66
CA ILE A 153 7.68 6.64 -1.16
C ILE A 153 8.24 8.04 -0.92
N SER A 154 8.41 8.80 -2.00
CA SER A 154 8.88 10.18 -1.99
C SER A 154 7.74 11.21 -2.08
N ALA A 155 6.59 10.81 -2.60
CA ALA A 155 5.39 11.64 -2.61
C ALA A 155 4.10 10.82 -2.75
N ILE A 156 2.98 11.45 -2.44
CA ILE A 156 1.63 10.98 -2.75
C ILE A 156 1.04 11.98 -3.73
N LYS A 157 0.45 11.47 -4.81
CA LYS A 157 -0.30 12.27 -5.78
C LYS A 157 -1.77 11.90 -5.71
N ILE A 158 -2.61 12.92 -5.67
CA ILE A 158 -4.06 12.82 -5.56
C ILE A 158 -4.64 13.36 -6.84
N TYR A 159 -5.43 12.54 -7.52
CA TYR A 159 -5.99 12.84 -8.82
C TYR A 159 -7.51 12.86 -8.75
N GLU A 160 -8.11 13.71 -9.58
CA GLU A 160 -9.54 13.69 -9.86
C GLU A 160 -9.86 12.54 -10.83
N LYS A 161 -10.82 11.70 -10.46
CA LYS A 161 -11.32 10.61 -11.30
C LYS A 161 -11.90 11.16 -12.61
N ARG A 162 -11.79 10.39 -13.69
CA ARG A 162 -12.30 10.68 -15.05
C ARG A 162 -11.51 11.73 -15.82
N THR A 163 -10.95 12.73 -15.14
CA THR A 163 -10.19 13.80 -15.80
C THR A 163 -8.68 13.59 -15.68
N ASP A 164 -8.24 12.69 -14.79
CA ASP A 164 -6.84 12.49 -14.40
C ASP A 164 -6.12 13.78 -14.00
N ARG A 165 -6.88 14.79 -13.57
CA ARG A 165 -6.31 16.07 -13.16
C ARG A 165 -5.62 15.89 -11.80
N LEU A 166 -4.33 16.18 -11.76
CA LEU A 166 -3.59 16.25 -10.50
C LEU A 166 -4.17 17.37 -9.62
N LEU A 167 -4.76 16.99 -8.49
CA LEU A 167 -5.34 17.91 -7.52
C LEU A 167 -4.31 18.36 -6.49
N GLN A 168 -3.47 17.42 -6.05
CA GLN A 168 -2.50 17.67 -4.98
C GLN A 168 -1.32 16.72 -5.07
N LYS A 169 -0.14 17.22 -4.68
CA LYS A 169 1.06 16.44 -4.40
C LYS A 169 1.49 16.71 -2.96
N LEU A 170 1.78 15.67 -2.22
CA LEU A 170 2.26 15.72 -0.84
C LEU A 170 3.61 15.01 -0.80
N ASP A 171 4.67 15.73 -0.44
CA ASP A 171 6.00 15.13 -0.31
C ASP A 171 6.08 14.37 1.02
N VAL A 172 6.57 13.14 0.97
CA VAL A 172 6.67 12.24 2.14
C VAL A 172 7.96 11.43 2.06
N ASN A 173 8.33 10.77 3.15
CA ASN A 173 9.43 9.81 3.16
C ASN A 173 8.99 8.58 3.95
N CYS A 174 8.37 7.64 3.24
CA CYS A 174 7.73 6.49 3.86
C CYS A 174 8.22 5.17 3.25
N SER A 175 8.03 4.09 4.00
CA SER A 175 8.29 2.73 3.54
C SER A 175 7.29 2.33 2.45
N PHE A 176 7.76 1.62 1.43
CA PHE A 176 6.89 1.03 0.43
C PHE A 176 6.46 -0.38 0.85
N SER A 177 5.15 -0.63 0.89
CA SER A 177 4.52 -1.89 1.29
C SER A 177 3.53 -2.37 0.22
N GLY A 178 3.87 -2.13 -1.05
CA GLY A 178 3.10 -2.62 -2.19
C GLY A 178 1.80 -1.85 -2.43
N LEU A 179 0.69 -2.58 -2.55
CA LEU A 179 -0.64 -2.00 -2.85
C LEU A 179 -1.39 -1.50 -1.60
N ASP A 180 -0.83 -1.69 -0.41
CA ASP A 180 -1.49 -1.39 0.87
C ASP A 180 -0.90 -0.15 1.59
N ASN A 181 -0.34 0.79 0.82
CA ASN A 181 0.26 1.98 1.39
C ASN A 181 -0.77 3.05 1.77
N ILE A 182 -1.91 3.14 1.09
CA ILE A 182 -2.96 4.12 1.39
C ILE A 182 -4.13 3.44 2.12
N SER A 183 -4.74 4.14 3.09
CA SER A 183 -5.97 3.73 3.76
C SER A 183 -6.90 4.94 3.89
N ILE A 184 -8.21 4.71 3.76
CA ILE A 184 -9.25 5.75 3.79
C ILE A 184 -10.14 5.54 5.01
N ASP A 185 -10.21 6.54 5.89
CA ASP A 185 -11.18 6.56 6.97
C ASP A 185 -11.52 8.00 7.39
N ASP A 186 -12.40 8.18 8.37
CA ASP A 186 -12.66 9.46 9.03
C ASP A 186 -11.80 9.54 10.30
N TYR A 187 -10.63 10.17 10.22
CA TYR A 187 -9.64 10.10 11.31
C TYR A 187 -9.88 11.13 12.42
N ASN A 188 -10.55 12.24 12.12
CA ASN A 188 -10.92 13.27 13.10
C ASN A 188 -12.39 13.17 13.57
N PHE A 189 -13.16 12.20 13.06
CA PHE A 189 -14.56 11.90 13.41
C PHE A 189 -15.56 13.00 13.01
N ASP A 190 -15.29 13.74 11.93
CA ASP A 190 -16.11 14.84 11.41
C ASP A 190 -17.09 14.44 10.29
N GLY A 191 -17.09 13.16 9.90
CA GLY A 191 -17.93 12.58 8.86
C GLY A 191 -17.35 12.72 7.45
N ILE A 192 -16.10 13.13 7.31
CA ILE A 192 -15.40 13.30 6.03
C ILE A 192 -14.37 12.19 5.87
N LYS A 193 -14.17 11.74 4.64
CA LYS A 193 -13.12 10.75 4.34
C LYS A 193 -11.77 11.45 4.19
N ASP A 194 -10.89 11.09 5.08
CA ASP A 194 -9.47 11.39 5.15
C ASP A 194 -8.66 10.24 4.53
N PHE A 195 -7.34 10.36 4.53
CA PHE A 195 -6.47 9.23 4.19
C PHE A 195 -5.22 9.17 5.08
N SER A 196 -4.64 7.97 5.19
CA SER A 196 -3.35 7.76 5.82
C SER A 196 -2.41 6.98 4.92
N VAL A 197 -1.12 7.31 5.00
CA VAL A 197 -0.05 6.58 4.33
C VAL A 197 0.71 5.74 5.33
N PHE A 198 0.97 4.49 4.99
CA PHE A 198 1.85 3.62 5.77
C PHE A 198 3.25 4.22 5.83
N GLU A 199 3.75 4.47 7.03
CA GLU A 199 5.05 5.13 7.25
C GLU A 199 6.16 4.10 7.41
N ALA A 200 6.00 3.19 8.39
CA ALA A 200 7.01 2.18 8.70
C ALA A 200 6.43 1.00 9.48
N SER A 201 7.13 -0.12 9.38
CA SER A 201 7.02 -1.25 10.31
C SER A 201 8.19 -1.22 11.29
N TYR A 202 7.92 -1.56 12.55
CA TYR A 202 8.91 -1.69 13.60
C TYR A 202 8.97 -3.14 14.12
N ALA A 203 9.47 -3.35 15.33
CA ALA A 203 9.55 -4.67 15.93
C ALA A 203 8.16 -5.28 16.16
N GLY A 204 7.96 -6.50 15.68
CA GLY A 204 6.71 -7.24 15.88
C GLY A 204 5.53 -6.61 15.12
N PRO A 205 4.34 -6.47 15.73
CA PRO A 205 3.14 -5.96 15.07
C PRO A 205 3.07 -4.41 15.04
N ASN A 206 4.14 -3.73 15.47
CA ASN A 206 4.15 -2.28 15.57
C ASN A 206 4.31 -1.65 14.19
N THR A 207 3.39 -0.75 13.84
CA THR A 207 3.44 0.04 12.61
C THR A 207 3.13 1.49 12.91
N SER A 208 3.49 2.40 12.02
CA SER A 208 3.04 3.78 12.05
C SER A 208 2.51 4.21 10.69
N ARG A 209 1.70 5.27 10.72
CA ARG A 209 1.10 5.88 9.53
C ARG A 209 1.12 7.40 9.70
N ILE A 210 1.21 8.12 8.58
CA ILE A 210 1.01 9.57 8.55
C ILE A 210 -0.44 9.82 8.12
N TYR A 211 -1.16 10.65 8.86
CA TYR A 211 -2.59 10.89 8.67
C TYR A 211 -2.84 12.28 8.08
N TYR A 212 -3.64 12.33 7.02
CA TYR A 212 -3.99 13.55 6.29
C TYR A 212 -5.48 13.81 6.34
N LEU A 213 -5.89 14.93 6.93
CA LEU A 213 -7.29 15.32 7.05
C LEU A 213 -7.73 16.15 5.85
N TYR A 214 -8.97 15.99 5.42
CA TYR A 214 -9.52 16.73 4.30
C TYR A 214 -10.16 18.06 4.72
N ASN A 215 -9.65 19.17 4.20
CA ASN A 215 -10.25 20.47 4.39
C ASN A 215 -11.24 20.78 3.26
N LYS A 216 -12.55 20.78 3.59
CA LYS A 216 -13.63 21.12 2.64
C LYS A 216 -13.52 22.52 2.02
N ALA A 217 -13.01 23.50 2.76
CA ALA A 217 -12.93 24.88 2.28
C ALA A 217 -11.85 25.06 1.21
N THR A 218 -10.71 24.40 1.38
CA THR A 218 -9.59 24.46 0.42
C THR A 218 -9.63 23.32 -0.61
N GLN A 219 -10.45 22.29 -0.37
CA GLN A 219 -10.51 21.05 -1.13
C GLN A 219 -9.18 20.30 -1.20
N GLN A 220 -8.38 20.44 -0.14
CA GLN A 220 -7.05 19.87 -0.03
C GLN A 220 -6.90 19.07 1.26
N TYR A 221 -6.03 18.08 1.20
CA TYR A 221 -5.60 17.34 2.38
C TYR A 221 -4.44 18.05 3.08
N TYR A 222 -4.37 17.96 4.39
CA TYR A 222 -3.26 18.49 5.18
C TYR A 222 -2.85 17.48 6.25
N GLU A 223 -1.57 17.46 6.60
CA GLU A 223 -1.06 16.55 7.62
C GLU A 223 -1.63 16.92 9.01
N SER A 224 -2.21 15.94 9.70
CA SER A 224 -2.89 16.12 10.99
C SER A 224 -1.94 16.32 12.18
N GLY A 225 -0.71 15.82 12.09
CA GLY A 225 0.17 15.63 13.25
C GLY A 225 -0.25 14.49 14.19
N PHE A 226 -1.24 13.67 13.82
CA PHE A 226 -1.58 12.44 14.56
C PHE A 226 -0.40 11.48 14.51
N SER A 227 0.04 11.04 15.69
CA SER A 227 1.23 10.20 15.84
C SER A 227 1.03 9.16 16.95
N GLY A 228 1.62 7.99 16.76
CA GLY A 228 1.61 6.89 17.73
C GLY A 228 1.87 5.56 17.04
N ILE A 229 1.94 4.49 17.81
CA ILE A 229 2.23 3.14 17.30
C ILE A 229 0.96 2.29 17.21
N SER A 230 0.70 1.76 16.02
CA SER A 230 -0.44 0.89 15.70
C SER A 230 -1.76 1.50 16.17
N LEU A 231 -2.03 2.74 15.71
CA LEU A 231 -3.26 3.45 16.05
C LEU A 231 -4.47 2.78 15.39
N GLU A 232 -5.51 2.57 16.19
CA GLU A 232 -6.83 2.09 15.77
C GLU A 232 -7.89 3.17 16.03
N PHE A 233 -8.78 3.40 15.06
CA PHE A 233 -9.80 4.44 15.13
C PHE A 233 -11.19 3.81 15.34
N ASP A 234 -11.75 3.97 16.54
CA ASP A 234 -13.11 3.54 16.87
C ASP A 234 -14.12 4.62 16.48
N GLN A 235 -14.67 4.48 15.29
CA GLN A 235 -15.65 5.40 14.70
C GLN A 235 -16.92 5.57 15.56
N LYS A 236 -17.32 4.54 16.31
CA LYS A 236 -18.54 4.59 17.13
C LYS A 236 -18.32 5.37 18.41
N LYS A 237 -17.20 5.13 19.08
CA LYS A 237 -16.84 5.84 20.33
C LYS A 237 -16.17 7.18 20.08
N LYS A 238 -15.72 7.44 18.85
CA LYS A 238 -14.87 8.57 18.49
C LYS A 238 -13.63 8.61 19.37
N ARG A 239 -12.90 7.48 19.37
CA ARG A 239 -11.68 7.26 20.16
C ARG A 239 -10.60 6.68 19.29
N ILE A 240 -9.37 7.03 19.62
CA ILE A 240 -8.18 6.45 19.02
C ILE A 240 -7.50 5.61 20.10
N TYR A 241 -7.15 4.38 19.75
CA TYR A 241 -6.43 3.47 20.63
C TYR A 241 -5.04 3.23 20.06
N GLU A 242 -4.03 3.36 20.91
CA GLU A 242 -2.65 3.03 20.57
C GLU A 242 -2.25 1.73 21.26
N ARG A 243 -1.46 0.91 20.56
CA ARG A 243 -0.84 -0.27 21.16
C ARG A 243 0.59 -0.42 20.68
N ASN A 244 1.54 -0.18 21.58
CA ASN A 244 2.96 -0.40 21.33
C ASN A 244 3.44 -1.63 22.09
N GLN A 245 4.16 -2.51 21.39
CA GLN A 245 4.77 -3.70 21.97
C GLN A 245 6.28 -3.72 21.76
N CYS A 246 7.05 -4.11 22.76
CA CYS A 246 8.49 -4.34 22.60
C CYS A 246 8.96 -5.60 23.34
N CYS A 247 10.26 -5.88 23.26
CA CYS A 247 10.92 -6.99 23.98
C CYS A 247 10.20 -8.34 23.82
N ALA A 248 9.92 -8.73 22.58
CA ALA A 248 9.20 -9.97 22.24
C ALA A 248 7.81 -10.10 22.92
N GLY A 249 7.14 -8.98 23.21
CA GLY A 249 5.82 -8.98 23.84
C GLY A 249 5.84 -8.94 25.35
N THR A 250 7.02 -8.86 25.98
CA THR A 250 7.11 -8.78 27.44
C THR A 250 6.78 -7.40 28.01
N ILE A 251 6.70 -6.38 27.14
CA ILE A 251 6.30 -5.03 27.50
C ILE A 251 5.27 -4.56 26.47
N VAL A 252 4.14 -4.07 26.96
CA VAL A 252 3.07 -3.49 26.14
C VAL A 252 2.61 -2.20 26.80
N THR A 253 2.54 -1.13 26.01
CA THR A 253 1.84 0.10 26.40
C THR A 253 0.60 0.29 25.54
N THR A 254 -0.43 0.85 26.15
CA THR A 254 -1.67 1.24 25.46
C THR A 254 -2.03 2.65 25.84
N ALA A 255 -2.60 3.40 24.91
CA ALA A 255 -3.14 4.73 25.20
C ALA A 255 -4.48 4.93 24.50
N GLU A 256 -5.37 5.72 25.12
CA GLU A 256 -6.63 6.15 24.54
C GLU A 256 -6.59 7.67 24.34
N TYR A 257 -7.06 8.10 23.17
CA TYR A 257 -7.15 9.51 22.82
C TYR A 257 -8.57 9.86 22.37
N LYS A 258 -8.94 11.13 22.59
CA LYS A 258 -10.05 11.78 21.86
C LYS A 258 -9.46 12.79 20.88
N VAL A 259 -10.25 13.16 19.87
CA VAL A 259 -9.91 14.26 18.96
C VAL A 259 -10.67 15.52 19.39
N VAL A 260 -9.95 16.65 19.50
CA VAL A 260 -10.54 17.96 19.77
C VAL A 260 -9.92 18.96 18.82
N LYS A 261 -10.72 19.52 17.90
CA LYS A 261 -10.26 20.47 16.85
C LYS A 261 -9.04 19.91 16.10
N ASP A 262 -9.17 18.71 15.55
CA ASP A 262 -8.11 18.04 14.78
C ASP A 262 -6.82 17.78 15.56
N ASN A 263 -6.88 17.76 16.91
CA ASN A 263 -5.76 17.41 17.77
C ASN A 263 -6.07 16.15 18.58
N MET A 264 -5.12 15.21 18.62
CA MET A 264 -5.16 14.07 19.54
C MET A 264 -4.92 14.55 20.98
N VAL A 265 -5.84 14.19 21.88
CA VAL A 265 -5.76 14.52 23.31
C VAL A 265 -5.80 13.22 24.11
N LEU A 266 -4.70 12.92 24.80
CA LEU A 266 -4.55 11.74 25.65
C LEU A 266 -5.60 11.75 26.77
N LEU A 267 -6.27 10.62 26.95
CA LEU A 267 -7.25 10.39 28.02
C LEU A 267 -6.70 9.46 29.10
N ASN A 268 -6.10 8.35 28.68
CA ASN A 268 -5.51 7.36 29.56
C ASN A 268 -4.31 6.70 28.89
N GLN A 269 -3.44 6.12 29.71
CA GLN A 269 -2.34 5.30 29.28
C GLN A 269 -2.07 4.21 30.32
N HIS A 270 -1.70 3.02 29.84
CA HIS A 270 -1.43 1.87 30.67
C HIS A 270 -0.14 1.18 30.23
N CYS A 271 0.57 0.63 31.21
CA CYS A 271 1.82 -0.10 31.02
C CYS A 271 1.62 -1.52 31.55
N TYR A 272 1.96 -2.51 30.73
CA TYR A 272 1.88 -3.91 31.07
C TYR A 272 3.23 -4.57 30.89
N ARG A 273 3.65 -5.35 31.89
CA ARG A 273 4.88 -6.14 31.83
C ARG A 273 4.59 -7.61 32.08
N TRP A 274 5.34 -8.48 31.43
CA TRP A 274 5.29 -9.91 31.66
C TRP A 274 5.72 -10.22 33.09
N ASP A 275 4.92 -11.03 33.77
CA ASP A 275 5.21 -11.56 35.10
C ASP A 275 5.41 -13.07 34.98
N ASP A 276 6.65 -13.52 35.18
CA ASP A 276 7.02 -14.94 35.05
C ASP A 276 6.29 -15.85 36.04
N ARG A 277 5.90 -15.34 37.21
CA ARG A 277 5.17 -16.15 38.19
C ARG A 277 3.73 -16.37 37.77
N ARG A 278 3.11 -15.35 37.18
CA ARG A 278 1.70 -15.37 36.75
C ARG A 278 1.53 -15.81 35.30
N GLN A 279 2.62 -15.91 34.53
CA GLN A 279 2.65 -16.27 33.11
C GLN A 279 1.69 -15.40 32.28
N LYS A 280 1.65 -14.10 32.59
CA LYS A 280 0.81 -13.12 31.88
C LYS A 280 1.32 -11.70 32.03
N LEU A 281 0.84 -10.83 31.15
CA LEU A 281 0.97 -9.38 31.30
C LEU A 281 0.21 -8.89 32.53
N VAL A 282 0.87 -8.09 33.35
CA VAL A 282 0.27 -7.43 34.52
C VAL A 282 0.53 -5.93 34.45
N GLU A 283 -0.46 -5.15 34.86
CA GLU A 283 -0.36 -3.69 34.87
C GLU A 283 0.69 -3.20 35.86
N LYS A 284 1.46 -2.20 35.46
CA LYS A 284 2.50 -1.51 36.23
C LYS A 284 2.34 0.00 36.05
N ALA A 285 3.03 0.76 36.90
CA ALA A 285 3.16 2.21 36.69
C ALA A 285 3.86 2.50 35.35
N MET A 286 3.46 3.56 34.65
CA MET A 286 3.98 3.91 33.32
C MET A 286 5.51 3.96 33.23
N LYS A 287 6.16 4.51 34.25
CA LYS A 287 7.65 4.57 34.36
C LYS A 287 8.35 3.21 34.30
N ALA A 288 7.62 2.11 34.46
CA ALA A 288 8.18 0.77 34.31
C ALA A 288 8.27 0.32 32.84
N CYS A 289 7.64 1.02 31.90
CA CYS A 289 7.69 0.74 30.46
C CYS A 289 8.52 1.78 29.66
N GLU A 290 8.99 2.84 30.32
CA GLU A 290 9.94 3.83 29.78
C GLU A 290 11.38 3.31 29.90
#